data_AF-A0A7S3H855-F1
#
_entry.id   AF-A0A7S3H855-F1
#
_cell.length_a   1.000
_cell.length_b   1.000
_cell.length_c   1.000
_cell.angle_alpha   90.00
_cell.angle_beta   90.00
_cell.angle_gamma   90.00
#
_symmetry.space_group_name_H-M   'P 1'
#
loop_
_entity.id
_entity.type
_entity.pdbx_description
1 polymer ?
#
loop_
_entity_poly.entity_id
_entity_poly.type
_entity_poly.pdbx_seq_one_letter_code
_entity_poly.pdbx_strand_id
1 'polypeptide(L)'
;LSPLSVTIGMAQKVEIQVIEDKLLLEGVLDEKLVKENDLSRINGEFNLVELAPTVQCLSLSFKRIGRIENLVGFDNLVKLCLDNNFIEEINNISHLVNLKWLDLSFNKIKKIQGLDTLTQLED
;
A
#
# COMPACT_ATOMS: atom_id res chain seq x y z
N LEU A 1 -8.14 -54.21 -3.61
CA LEU A 1 -8.90 -52.96 -3.80
C LEU A 1 -8.03 -51.83 -3.25
N SER A 2 -7.41 -51.04 -4.12
CA SER A 2 -6.66 -49.84 -3.73
C SER A 2 -7.63 -48.72 -3.35
N PRO A 3 -7.36 -47.92 -2.31
CA PRO A 3 -8.18 -46.75 -2.00
C PRO A 3 -7.95 -45.67 -3.07
N LEU A 4 -9.06 -45.17 -3.62
CA LEU A 4 -9.11 -43.97 -4.44
C LEU A 4 -8.69 -42.77 -3.59
N SER A 5 -7.56 -42.15 -3.91
CA SER A 5 -7.21 -40.83 -3.38
C SER A 5 -7.99 -39.79 -4.17
N VAL A 6 -9.05 -39.25 -3.56
CA VAL A 6 -9.71 -38.04 -4.04
C VAL A 6 -8.85 -36.87 -3.60
N THR A 7 -8.06 -36.30 -4.52
CA THR A 7 -7.35 -35.05 -4.30
C THR A 7 -8.37 -33.91 -4.25
N ILE A 8 -8.86 -33.58 -3.04
CA ILE A 8 -9.54 -32.32 -2.79
C ILE A 8 -8.48 -31.22 -2.89
N GLY A 9 -8.72 -30.28 -3.81
CA GLY A 9 -7.78 -29.22 -4.19
C GLY A 9 -7.17 -28.52 -2.98
N MET A 10 -5.84 -28.46 -2.97
CA MET A 10 -5.12 -27.59 -2.05
C MET A 10 -5.38 -26.15 -2.47
N ALA A 11 -6.41 -25.52 -1.89
CA ALA A 11 -6.47 -24.07 -1.87
C ALA A 11 -5.23 -23.60 -1.10
N GLN A 12 -4.18 -23.23 -1.83
CA GLN A 12 -3.01 -22.61 -1.24
C GLN A 12 -3.49 -21.31 -0.59
N LYS A 13 -3.50 -21.28 0.74
CA LYS A 13 -3.85 -20.08 1.51
C LYS A 13 -2.92 -18.98 1.03
N VAL A 14 -3.44 -18.03 0.25
CA VAL A 14 -2.68 -16.86 -0.17
C VAL A 14 -2.38 -16.08 1.10
N GLU A 15 -1.12 -16.12 1.53
CA GLU A 15 -0.64 -15.27 2.61
C GLU A 15 -0.78 -13.82 2.15
N ILE A 16 -1.65 -13.09 2.85
CA ILE A 16 -1.87 -11.67 2.65
C ILE A 16 -0.92 -10.90 3.54
N GLN A 17 -0.45 -9.75 3.06
CA GLN A 17 0.51 -8.92 3.77
C GLN A 17 -0.18 -7.68 4.35
N VAL A 18 0.46 -7.06 5.33
CA VAL A 18 0.13 -5.71 5.79
C VAL A 18 1.09 -4.74 5.11
N ILE A 19 0.70 -3.48 4.96
CA ILE A 19 1.66 -2.44 4.55
C ILE A 19 2.66 -2.26 5.70
N GLU A 20 3.92 -2.57 5.43
CA GLU A 20 5.05 -2.44 6.35
C GLU A 20 6.13 -1.56 5.73
N ASP A 21 7.06 -1.07 6.55
CA ASP A 21 8.13 -0.15 6.13
C ASP A 21 8.87 -0.61 4.88
N LYS A 22 9.13 -1.91 4.76
CA LYS A 22 9.75 -2.49 3.57
C LYS A 22 8.93 -2.24 2.30
N LEU A 23 7.62 -2.49 2.36
CA LEU A 23 6.73 -2.26 1.22
C LEU A 23 6.62 -0.77 0.90
N LEU A 24 6.60 0.08 1.93
CA LEU A 24 6.59 1.53 1.75
C LEU A 24 7.84 1.98 1.01
N LEU A 25 9.02 1.55 1.44
CA LEU A 25 10.29 1.85 0.77
C LEU A 25 10.34 1.35 -0.68
N GLU A 26 9.80 0.16 -0.95
CA GLU A 26 9.71 -0.38 -2.32
C GLU A 26 8.70 0.37 -3.21
N GLY A 27 7.67 0.98 -2.60
CA GLY A 27 6.56 1.58 -3.31
C GLY A 27 6.68 3.08 -3.57
N VAL A 28 7.62 3.76 -2.90
CA VAL A 28 7.82 5.20 -3.11
C VAL A 28 8.17 5.46 -4.56
N LEU A 29 7.32 6.23 -5.23
CA LEU A 29 7.53 6.69 -6.60
C LEU A 29 7.93 8.15 -6.56
N ASP A 30 9.18 8.46 -6.84
CA ASP A 30 9.56 9.83 -7.13
C ASP A 30 10.71 9.88 -8.12
N GLU A 31 10.49 10.58 -9.24
CA GLU A 31 11.54 10.88 -10.21
C GLU A 31 12.69 11.69 -9.59
N LYS A 32 12.46 12.42 -8.50
CA LYS A 32 13.49 13.15 -7.74
C LYS A 32 14.24 12.26 -6.76
N LEU A 33 13.58 11.41 -5.96
CA LEU A 33 14.26 10.47 -5.06
C LEU A 33 15.11 9.43 -5.82
N VAL A 34 14.67 9.01 -7.01
CA VAL A 34 15.46 8.14 -7.90
C VAL A 34 16.70 8.87 -8.45
N LYS A 35 16.67 10.21 -8.57
CA LYS A 35 17.80 11.02 -9.05
C LYS A 35 18.73 11.49 -7.92
N GLU A 36 18.20 11.74 -6.73
CA GLU A 36 18.90 12.24 -5.53
C GLU A 36 19.22 11.10 -4.54
N ASN A 37 19.85 10.02 -5.02
CA ASN A 37 20.26 8.85 -4.20
C ASN A 37 21.27 9.15 -3.05
N ASP A 38 21.39 10.40 -2.60
CA ASP A 38 22.31 10.84 -1.53
C ASP A 38 21.64 11.53 -0.32
N LEU A 39 20.37 11.96 -0.38
CA LEU A 39 19.83 12.84 0.68
C LEU A 39 19.12 12.14 1.86
N SER A 40 18.67 10.89 1.72
CA SER A 40 17.85 10.19 2.74
C SER A 40 18.46 8.90 3.28
N ARG A 41 19.73 8.65 2.96
CA ARG A 41 20.45 7.43 3.41
C ARG A 41 21.28 7.72 4.65
N ILE A 42 20.83 7.27 5.82
CA ILE A 42 21.68 7.22 7.02
C ILE A 42 22.37 5.85 7.01
N ASN A 43 23.71 5.82 7.02
CA ASN A 43 24.49 4.58 6.96
C ASN A 43 24.18 3.66 5.76
N GLY A 44 23.66 4.23 4.66
CA GLY A 44 23.34 3.48 3.45
C GLY A 44 21.91 2.90 3.40
N GLU A 45 21.10 3.10 4.43
CA GLU A 45 19.70 2.68 4.50
C GLU A 45 18.76 3.88 4.43
N PHE A 46 17.63 3.73 3.73
CA PHE A 46 16.61 4.78 3.64
C PHE A 46 15.95 5.01 5.01
N ASN A 47 15.94 6.26 5.47
CA ASN A 47 15.20 6.64 6.67
C ASN A 47 13.74 7.00 6.30
N LEU A 48 12.81 6.08 6.58
CA LEU A 48 11.39 6.27 6.27
C LEU A 48 10.78 7.50 6.96
N VAL A 49 11.28 7.87 8.15
CA VAL A 49 10.78 9.02 8.92
C VAL A 49 11.11 10.35 8.22
N GLU A 50 12.29 10.45 7.61
CA GLU A 50 12.69 11.63 6.82
C GLU A 50 12.08 11.59 5.41
N LEU A 51 11.89 10.39 4.87
CA LEU A 51 11.37 10.18 3.52
C LEU A 51 9.86 10.46 3.44
N ALA A 52 9.06 9.87 4.34
CA ALA A 52 7.60 9.89 4.27
C ALA A 52 6.98 11.29 4.09
N PRO A 53 7.46 12.35 4.79
CA PRO A 53 6.95 13.70 4.60
C PRO A 53 7.21 14.29 3.21
N THR A 54 8.16 13.74 2.44
CA THR A 54 8.50 14.22 1.09
C THR A 54 7.72 13.50 -0.01
N VAL A 55 7.12 12.35 0.31
CA VAL A 55 6.49 11.46 -0.68
C VAL A 55 5.12 12.00 -1.08
N GLN A 56 4.95 12.27 -2.37
CA GLN A 56 3.67 12.67 -2.95
C GLN A 56 2.96 11.53 -3.70
N CYS A 57 3.71 10.52 -4.14
CA CYS A 57 3.19 9.39 -4.91
C CYS A 57 3.72 8.06 -4.33
N LEU A 58 2.81 7.14 -4.02
CA LEU A 58 3.12 5.82 -3.48
C LEU A 58 2.36 4.75 -4.28
N SER A 59 3.09 3.78 -4.86
CA SER A 59 2.50 2.62 -5.53
C SER A 59 2.86 1.34 -4.79
N LEU A 60 1.81 0.67 -4.31
CA LEU A 60 1.87 -0.61 -3.63
C LEU A 60 1.05 -1.65 -4.41
N SER A 61 0.99 -1.51 -5.73
CA SER A 61 0.25 -2.39 -6.63
C SER A 61 0.88 -3.78 -6.65
N PHE A 62 0.06 -4.83 -6.74
CA PHE A 62 0.52 -6.24 -6.81
C PHE A 62 1.37 -6.72 -5.62
N LYS A 63 1.13 -6.20 -4.41
CA LYS A 63 1.89 -6.54 -3.19
C LYS A 63 1.19 -7.56 -2.29
N ARG A 64 0.07 -8.14 -2.72
CA ARG A 64 -0.75 -9.09 -1.95
C ARG A 64 -1.22 -8.50 -0.60
N ILE A 65 -1.41 -7.19 -0.53
CA ILE A 65 -1.81 -6.48 0.68
C ILE A 65 -3.26 -6.85 1.02
N GLY A 66 -3.51 -7.28 2.25
CA GLY A 66 -4.86 -7.50 2.77
C GLY A 66 -5.34 -6.41 3.72
N ARG A 67 -4.41 -5.64 4.30
CA ARG A 67 -4.72 -4.61 5.31
C ARG A 67 -3.85 -3.38 5.10
N ILE A 68 -4.49 -2.21 5.13
CA ILE A 68 -3.84 -0.91 5.06
C ILE A 68 -3.38 -0.53 6.48
N GLU A 69 -2.07 -0.37 6.67
CA GLU A 69 -1.44 0.03 7.93
C GLU A 69 -0.19 0.89 7.65
N ASN A 70 0.41 1.46 8.70
CA ASN A 70 1.72 2.13 8.66
C ASN A 70 1.87 3.31 7.68
N LEU A 71 0.77 3.93 7.24
CA LEU A 71 0.80 5.14 6.40
C LEU A 71 0.95 6.45 7.21
N VAL A 72 1.28 6.38 8.50
CA VAL A 72 1.50 7.58 9.33
C VAL A 72 2.75 8.32 8.86
N GLY A 73 2.68 9.66 8.78
CA GLY A 73 3.79 10.51 8.31
C GLY A 73 3.83 10.73 6.80
N PHE A 74 2.99 10.01 6.03
CA PHE A 74 2.78 10.22 4.60
C PHE A 74 1.71 11.29 4.31
N ASP A 75 1.64 12.33 5.15
CA ASP A 75 0.55 13.33 5.13
C ASP A 75 0.50 14.15 3.84
N ASN A 76 1.60 14.16 3.07
CA ASN A 76 1.72 14.87 1.80
C ASN A 76 1.40 14.00 0.57
N LEU A 77 0.89 12.78 0.76
CA LEU A 77 0.46 11.94 -0.36
C LEU A 77 -0.66 12.60 -1.15
N VAL A 78 -0.43 12.70 -2.46
CA VAL A 78 -1.39 13.16 -3.47
C VAL A 78 -1.94 11.97 -4.26
N LYS A 79 -1.12 10.94 -4.48
CA LYS A 79 -1.50 9.73 -5.23
C LYS A 79 -1.11 8.46 -4.47
N LEU A 80 -2.08 7.58 -4.29
CA LEU A 80 -1.90 6.25 -3.69
C LEU A 80 -2.49 5.18 -4.60
N CYS A 81 -1.61 4.28 -5.10
CA CYS A 81 -2.01 3.13 -5.89
C CYS A 81 -1.92 1.86 -5.04
N LEU A 82 -3.06 1.22 -4.80
CA LEU A 82 -3.24 -0.03 -4.06
C LEU A 82 -3.95 -1.08 -4.91
N ASP A 83 -3.97 -0.91 -6.22
CA ASP A 83 -4.62 -1.82 -7.15
C ASP A 83 -3.99 -3.22 -7.16
N ASN A 84 -4.78 -4.22 -7.57
CA ASN A 84 -4.33 -5.62 -7.67
C ASN A 84 -3.80 -6.18 -6.33
N ASN A 85 -4.53 -5.92 -5.26
CA ASN A 85 -4.26 -6.43 -3.92
C ASN A 85 -5.45 -7.28 -3.39
N PHE A 86 -5.46 -7.60 -2.09
CA PHE A 86 -6.49 -8.39 -1.44
C PHE A 86 -7.19 -7.63 -0.30
N ILE A 87 -7.22 -6.30 -0.37
CA ILE A 87 -7.80 -5.45 0.68
C ILE A 87 -9.30 -5.73 0.78
N GLU A 88 -9.77 -6.08 1.98
CA GLU A 88 -11.19 -6.33 2.25
C GLU A 88 -11.90 -5.17 2.94
N GLU A 89 -11.15 -4.29 3.61
CA GLU A 89 -11.68 -3.14 4.32
C GLU A 89 -10.79 -1.92 4.05
N ILE A 90 -11.42 -0.82 3.64
CA ILE A 90 -10.77 0.49 3.61
C ILE A 90 -10.88 1.09 5.00
N ASN A 91 -9.74 1.36 5.63
CA ASN A 91 -9.57 2.09 6.87
C ASN A 91 -8.13 2.63 6.94
N ASN A 92 -7.77 3.32 8.04
CA ASN A 92 -6.41 3.81 8.30
C ASN A 92 -5.82 4.77 7.24
N ILE A 93 -6.67 5.45 6.47
CA ILE A 93 -6.25 6.44 5.46
C ILE A 93 -6.85 7.83 5.71
N SER A 94 -7.65 8.02 6.76
CA SER A 94 -8.37 9.28 6.99
C SER A 94 -7.47 10.49 7.23
N HIS A 95 -6.21 10.29 7.61
CA HIS A 95 -5.25 11.38 7.78
C HIS A 95 -4.63 11.86 6.45
N LEU A 96 -4.79 11.12 5.34
CA LEU A 96 -4.23 11.45 4.03
C LEU A 96 -5.05 12.54 3.31
N VAL A 97 -5.35 13.64 3.99
CA VAL A 97 -6.29 14.69 3.54
C VAL A 97 -5.87 15.41 2.25
N ASN A 98 -4.62 15.23 1.81
CA ASN A 98 -4.08 15.75 0.56
C ASN A 98 -4.26 14.81 -0.65
N LEU A 99 -4.83 13.62 -0.42
CA LEU A 99 -4.98 12.62 -1.45
C LEU A 99 -5.99 13.07 -2.51
N LYS A 100 -5.55 13.10 -3.76
CA LYS A 100 -6.35 13.41 -4.94
C LYS A 100 -6.67 12.20 -5.78
N TRP A 101 -5.77 11.22 -5.79
CA TRP A 101 -5.92 9.99 -6.56
C TRP A 101 -5.74 8.77 -5.66
N LEU A 102 -6.78 7.93 -5.59
CA LEU A 102 -6.76 6.67 -4.86
C LEU A 102 -7.21 5.53 -5.80
N ASP A 103 -6.28 4.67 -6.18
CA ASP A 103 -6.61 3.47 -6.95
C ASP A 103 -6.69 2.25 -6.04
N LEU A 104 -7.89 1.69 -5.93
CA LEU A 104 -8.19 0.47 -5.18
C LEU A 104 -8.76 -0.65 -6.07
N SER A 105 -8.61 -0.51 -7.40
CA SER A 105 -9.12 -1.47 -8.38
C SER A 105 -8.57 -2.88 -8.14
N PHE A 106 -9.35 -3.90 -8.50
CA PHE A 106 -8.92 -5.30 -8.34
C PHE A 106 -8.55 -5.70 -6.89
N ASN A 107 -9.28 -5.17 -5.90
CA ASN A 107 -9.25 -5.62 -4.51
C ASN A 107 -10.49 -6.47 -4.15
N LYS A 108 -10.65 -6.83 -2.87
CA LYS A 108 -11.76 -7.63 -2.34
C LYS A 108 -12.62 -6.83 -1.35
N ILE A 109 -12.78 -5.54 -1.59
CA ILE A 109 -13.39 -4.59 -0.64
C ILE A 109 -14.84 -4.99 -0.33
N LYS A 110 -15.13 -5.20 0.94
CA LYS A 110 -16.45 -5.50 1.52
C LYS A 110 -16.92 -4.39 2.46
N LYS A 111 -16.01 -3.56 2.96
CA LYS A 111 -16.29 -2.49 3.93
C LYS A 111 -15.48 -1.24 3.61
N ILE A 112 -16.14 -0.08 3.68
CA ILE A 112 -15.56 1.22 3.36
C ILE A 112 -15.69 2.13 4.58
N GLN A 113 -14.56 2.63 5.10
CA GLN A 113 -14.47 3.57 6.22
C GLN A 113 -13.28 4.53 6.01
N GLY A 114 -13.32 5.70 6.65
CA GLY A 114 -12.19 6.64 6.68
C GLY A 114 -11.93 7.38 5.36
N LEU A 115 -12.92 7.44 4.46
CA LEU A 115 -12.88 8.26 3.24
C LEU A 115 -13.49 9.66 3.44
N ASP A 116 -14.25 9.87 4.53
CA ASP A 116 -15.00 11.08 4.82
C ASP A 116 -14.14 12.34 4.95
N THR A 117 -12.87 12.19 5.33
CA THR A 117 -11.90 13.28 5.43
C THR A 117 -11.14 13.55 4.12
N LEU A 118 -11.23 12.66 3.14
CA LEU A 118 -10.49 12.72 1.88
C LEU A 118 -11.20 13.61 0.86
N THR A 119 -11.43 14.87 1.26
CA THR A 119 -12.23 15.86 0.53
C THR A 119 -11.61 16.34 -0.77
N GLN A 120 -10.34 16.00 -1.04
CA GLN A 120 -9.61 16.37 -2.25
C GLN A 120 -9.60 15.26 -3.32
N LEU A 121 -10.25 14.12 -3.10
CA LEU A 121 -10.33 13.07 -4.10
C LEU A 121 -11.04 13.56 -5.38
N GLU A 122 -10.41 13.31 -6.52
CA GLU A 122 -10.88 13.66 -7.86
C GLU A 122 -11.25 12.36 -8.63
N ASP A 123 -12.17 12.48 -9.60
CA ASP A 123 -12.58 11.39 -10.52
C ASP A 123 -11.54 11.09 -11.62
#